data_AF-K9PZX0-F1
#
_entry.id   AF-K9PZX0-F1
#
_cell.length_a   1.000
_cell.length_b   1.000
_cell.length_c   1.000
_cell.angle_alpha   90.00
_cell.angle_beta   90.00
_cell.angle_gamma   90.00
#
_symmetry.space_group_name_H-M   'P 1'
#
loop_
_entity.id
_entity.type
_entity.pdbx_description
1 polymer ?
#
loop_
_entity_poly.entity_id
_entity_poly.type
_entity_poly.pdbx_seq_one_letter_code
_entity_poly.pdbx_strand_id
1 'polypeptide(L)'
;MTDQAPNFNNTPIGQCALQFAQALVDLDFEKAASYLASELQGENAAEQLRQQYLTMIDYWDTPAVDMIEALELLDDWPNKQPNDWGWVYVAVDGDGFGEAVAVVITMDRKIREIEWGRP
;
A
#
# COMPACT_ATOMS: atom_id res chain seq x y z
N MET A 1 -3.90 2.58 31.25
CA MET A 1 -4.70 2.10 30.12
C MET A 1 -3.85 2.35 28.89
N THR A 2 -3.27 1.31 28.30
CA THR A 2 -2.61 1.45 27.00
C THR A 2 -3.72 1.58 25.97
N ASP A 3 -3.91 2.78 25.42
CA ASP A 3 -4.61 2.95 24.14
C ASP A 3 -3.88 2.04 23.14
N GLN A 4 -4.48 0.92 22.79
CA GLN A 4 -4.04 0.21 21.61
C GLN A 4 -4.41 1.10 20.43
N ALA A 5 -3.43 1.42 19.59
CA ALA A 5 -3.68 2.07 18.32
C ALA A 5 -4.79 1.30 17.58
N PRO A 6 -5.67 1.99 16.84
CA PRO A 6 -6.74 1.32 16.11
C PRO A 6 -6.13 0.26 15.17
N ASN A 7 -6.65 -0.96 15.24
CA ASN A 7 -6.21 -2.03 14.35
C ASN A 7 -6.91 -1.88 12.99
N PHE A 8 -6.26 -1.19 12.06
CA PHE A 8 -6.81 -0.98 10.72
C PHE A 8 -6.74 -2.23 9.83
N ASN A 9 -5.94 -3.24 10.20
CA ASN A 9 -5.75 -4.48 9.44
C ASN A 9 -7.05 -5.26 9.22
N ASN A 10 -8.02 -5.10 10.13
CA ASN A 10 -9.31 -5.79 10.07
C ASN A 10 -10.43 -4.97 9.44
N THR A 11 -10.16 -3.73 9.02
CA THR A 11 -11.13 -2.91 8.30
C THR A 11 -11.19 -3.34 6.83
N PRO A 12 -12.35 -3.23 6.15
CA PRO A 12 -12.42 -3.54 4.72
C PRO A 12 -11.45 -2.72 3.85
N ILE A 13 -11.22 -1.45 4.20
CA ILE A 13 -10.27 -0.56 3.48
C ILE A 13 -8.83 -1.02 3.76
N GLY A 14 -8.47 -1.23 5.02
CA GLY A 14 -7.15 -1.72 5.40
C GLY A 14 -6.82 -3.08 4.78
N GLN A 15 -7.78 -3.99 4.70
CA GLN A 15 -7.58 -5.28 4.01
C GLN A 15 -7.28 -5.12 2.51
N CYS A 16 -7.90 -4.16 1.83
CA CYS A 16 -7.57 -3.88 0.42
C CYS A 16 -6.13 -3.38 0.29
N ALA A 17 -5.70 -2.46 1.15
CA ALA A 17 -4.34 -1.94 1.15
C ALA A 17 -3.31 -3.02 1.48
N LEU A 18 -3.59 -3.84 2.50
CA LEU A 18 -2.72 -4.95 2.91
C LEU A 18 -2.57 -6.00 1.81
N GLN A 19 -3.65 -6.34 1.10
CA GLN A 19 -3.58 -7.30 0.01
C GLN A 19 -2.72 -6.82 -1.16
N PHE A 20 -2.80 -5.52 -1.46
CA PHE A 20 -1.92 -4.89 -2.45
C PHE A 20 -0.46 -4.88 -1.98
N ALA A 21 -0.19 -4.43 -0.75
CA ALA A 21 1.15 -4.41 -0.18
C ALA A 21 1.76 -5.82 -0.11
N GLN A 22 0.97 -6.83 0.27
CA GLN A 22 1.39 -8.22 0.26
C GLN A 22 1.77 -8.69 -1.15
N ALA A 23 0.99 -8.33 -2.18
CA ALA A 23 1.34 -8.68 -3.56
C ALA A 23 2.67 -8.04 -4.02
N LEU A 24 2.97 -6.82 -3.58
CA LEU A 24 4.28 -6.19 -3.83
C LEU A 24 5.41 -6.95 -3.14
N VAL A 25 5.25 -7.28 -1.86
CA VAL A 25 6.25 -8.04 -1.07
C VAL A 25 6.47 -9.46 -1.63
N ASP A 26 5.41 -10.10 -2.10
CA ASP A 26 5.46 -11.41 -2.76
C ASP A 26 6.08 -11.34 -4.18
N LEU A 27 6.43 -10.14 -4.66
CA LEU A 27 6.89 -9.86 -6.02
C LEU A 27 5.89 -10.27 -7.12
N ASP A 28 4.60 -10.37 -6.77
CA ASP A 28 3.50 -10.69 -7.68
C ASP A 28 2.89 -9.39 -8.23
N PHE A 29 3.64 -8.74 -9.12
CA PHE A 29 3.26 -7.42 -9.66
C PHE A 29 2.04 -7.49 -10.60
N GLU A 30 1.71 -8.65 -11.16
CA GLU A 30 0.48 -8.86 -11.92
C GLU A 30 -0.74 -8.82 -10.98
N LYS A 31 -0.66 -9.51 -9.84
CA LYS A 31 -1.68 -9.43 -8.80
C LYS A 31 -1.75 -8.03 -8.21
N ALA A 32 -0.61 -7.38 -7.92
CA ALA A 32 -0.59 -6.01 -7.44
C ALA A 32 -1.27 -5.05 -8.44
N ALA A 33 -0.97 -5.18 -9.73
CA ALA A 33 -1.59 -4.40 -10.81
C ALA A 33 -3.11 -4.64 -10.91
N SER A 34 -3.60 -5.82 -10.55
CA SER A 34 -5.04 -6.12 -10.52
C SER A 34 -5.83 -5.30 -9.50
N TYR A 35 -5.18 -4.73 -8.48
CA TYR A 35 -5.79 -3.82 -7.51
C TYR A 35 -5.89 -2.38 -8.00
N LEU A 36 -5.21 -2.02 -9.09
CA LEU A 36 -5.20 -0.66 -9.60
C LEU A 36 -6.55 -0.27 -10.21
N ALA A 37 -6.90 1.00 -10.03
CA ALA A 37 -7.97 1.65 -10.76
C ALA A 37 -7.55 1.87 -12.22
N SER A 38 -8.53 2.05 -13.10
CA SER A 38 -8.30 2.19 -14.54
C SER A 38 -7.29 3.28 -14.91
N GLU A 39 -7.20 4.33 -14.09
CA GLU A 39 -6.33 5.49 -14.24
C GLU A 39 -4.85 5.12 -14.09
N LEU A 40 -4.53 4.11 -13.27
CA LEU A 40 -3.19 3.57 -13.09
C LEU A 40 -2.96 2.28 -13.91
N GLN A 41 -4.02 1.68 -14.42
CA GLN A 41 -3.99 0.39 -15.13
C GLN A 41 -3.66 0.57 -16.62
N GLY A 42 -2.41 0.97 -16.90
CA GLY A 42 -1.84 1.03 -18.26
C GLY A 42 -1.23 -0.30 -18.73
N GLU A 43 -0.82 -0.36 -20.00
CA GLU A 43 -0.21 -1.56 -20.63
C GLU A 43 1.03 -2.10 -19.88
N ASN A 44 1.70 -1.26 -19.07
CA ASN A 44 2.92 -1.60 -18.33
C ASN A 44 2.75 -1.47 -16.81
N ALA A 45 1.52 -1.54 -16.27
CA ALA A 45 1.26 -1.29 -14.86
C ALA A 45 2.08 -2.20 -13.92
N ALA A 46 2.14 -3.50 -14.20
CA ALA A 46 2.93 -4.44 -13.41
C ALA A 46 4.43 -4.10 -13.40
N GLU A 47 4.99 -3.73 -14.55
CA GLU A 47 6.41 -3.34 -14.65
C GLU A 47 6.69 -2.01 -13.94
N GLN A 48 5.76 -1.05 -13.98
CA GLN A 48 5.89 0.21 -13.23
C GLN A 48 5.87 -0.04 -11.73
N LEU A 49 4.96 -0.87 -11.23
CA LEU A 49 4.93 -1.28 -9.82
C LEU A 49 6.23 -1.96 -9.42
N ARG A 50 6.75 -2.87 -10.27
CA ARG A 50 8.03 -3.54 -10.05
C ARG A 50 9.17 -2.52 -9.90
N GLN A 51 9.29 -1.57 -10.81
CA GLN A 51 10.37 -0.58 -10.79
C GLN A 51 10.32 0.30 -9.56
N GLN A 52 9.14 0.81 -9.21
CA GLN A 52 8.97 1.67 -8.03
C GLN A 52 9.26 0.91 -6.74
N TYR A 53 8.70 -0.30 -6.59
CA TYR A 53 8.93 -1.13 -5.40
C TYR A 53 10.41 -1.49 -5.26
N LEU A 54 11.05 -2.00 -6.33
CA LEU A 54 12.47 -2.36 -6.28
C LEU A 54 13.39 -1.16 -6.00
N THR A 55 13.01 0.03 -6.47
CA THR A 55 13.75 1.27 -6.17
C THR A 55 13.61 1.65 -4.68
N MET A 56 12.39 1.53 -4.13
CA MET A 56 12.12 1.77 -2.71
C MET A 56 12.93 0.82 -1.82
N ILE A 57 13.13 -0.42 -2.25
CA ILE A 57 13.81 -1.45 -1.44
C ILE A 57 15.29 -1.66 -1.80
N ASP A 58 15.88 -0.85 -2.69
CA ASP A 58 17.23 -1.07 -3.24
C ASP A 58 18.34 -1.05 -2.17
N TYR A 59 18.09 -0.36 -1.05
CA TYR A 59 19.03 -0.29 0.07
C TYR A 59 18.85 -1.40 1.11
N TRP A 60 17.91 -2.32 0.91
CA TRP A 60 17.67 -3.41 1.84
C TRP A 60 18.76 -4.48 1.68
N ASP A 61 19.48 -4.75 2.77
CA ASP A 61 20.50 -5.80 2.78
C ASP A 61 19.87 -7.20 2.60
N THR A 62 18.59 -7.37 3.00
CA THR A 62 17.84 -8.60 2.80
C THR A 62 16.40 -8.30 2.37
N PRO A 63 15.79 -9.11 1.49
CA PRO A 63 14.40 -8.92 1.06
C PRO A 63 13.38 -9.48 2.06
N ALA A 64 13.81 -9.94 3.25
CA ALA A 64 12.92 -10.58 4.20
C ALA A 64 12.08 -9.54 4.94
N VAL A 65 10.80 -9.45 4.58
CA VAL A 65 9.80 -8.65 5.28
C VAL A 65 9.27 -9.46 6.46
N ASP A 66 9.38 -8.89 7.66
CA ASP A 66 8.86 -9.49 8.90
C ASP A 66 7.42 -9.08 9.17
N MET A 67 7.01 -7.90 8.70
CA MET A 67 5.71 -7.32 9.01
C MET A 67 5.15 -6.47 7.87
N ILE A 68 3.86 -6.62 7.63
CA ILE A 68 3.04 -5.69 6.84
C ILE A 68 1.85 -5.27 7.70
N GLU A 69 1.71 -3.97 7.96
CA GLU A 69 0.69 -3.45 8.86
C GLU A 69 0.06 -2.15 8.34
N ALA A 70 -1.27 -2.05 8.36
CA ALA A 70 -1.97 -0.79 8.11
C ALA A 70 -1.91 0.06 9.39
N LEU A 71 -1.05 1.07 9.40
CA LEU A 71 -0.78 1.90 10.57
C LEU A 71 -1.70 3.12 10.68
N GLU A 72 -2.16 3.63 9.54
CA GLU A 72 -3.03 4.80 9.50
C GLU A 72 -4.12 4.62 8.45
N LEU A 73 -5.32 5.10 8.77
CA LEU A 73 -6.45 5.19 7.87
C LEU A 73 -7.11 6.55 8.05
N LEU A 74 -7.22 7.30 6.96
CA LEU A 74 -7.96 8.56 6.89
C LEU A 74 -9.20 8.37 6.02
N ASP A 75 -10.35 8.78 6.54
CA ASP A 75 -11.62 8.83 5.81
C ASP A 75 -11.91 10.22 5.22
N ASP A 76 -11.14 11.25 5.62
CA ASP A 76 -11.19 12.61 5.09
C ASP A 76 -9.80 13.27 5.07
N TRP A 77 -9.49 14.02 4.00
CA TRP A 77 -8.25 14.78 3.81
C TRP A 77 -8.43 15.86 2.73
N PRO A 78 -7.59 16.92 2.67
CA PRO A 78 -7.86 18.11 1.83
C PRO A 78 -8.09 17.86 0.34
N ASN A 79 -7.49 16.80 -0.23
CA ASN A 79 -7.59 16.47 -1.66
C ASN A 79 -8.45 15.22 -1.92
N LYS A 80 -9.27 14.79 -0.96
CA LYS A 80 -10.17 13.65 -1.13
C LYS A 80 -11.15 13.87 -2.28
N GLN A 81 -11.30 12.88 -3.15
CA GLN A 81 -12.25 12.90 -4.26
C GLN A 81 -13.57 12.19 -3.90
N PRO A 82 -14.69 12.49 -4.59
CA PRO A 82 -16.00 11.90 -4.27
C PRO A 82 -16.08 10.37 -4.29
N ASN A 83 -15.24 9.69 -5.08
CA ASN A 83 -15.22 8.22 -5.18
C ASN A 83 -14.19 7.57 -4.21
N ASP A 84 -13.51 8.36 -3.40
CA ASP A 84 -12.51 7.86 -2.47
C ASP A 84 -13.17 7.29 -1.23
N TRP A 85 -12.80 6.05 -0.93
CA TRP A 85 -13.24 5.36 0.26
C TRP A 85 -12.34 5.67 1.46
N GLY A 86 -11.03 5.66 1.26
CA GLY A 86 -10.06 6.00 2.30
C GLY A 86 -8.63 6.04 1.80
N TRP A 87 -7.79 6.76 2.52
CA TRP A 87 -6.33 6.72 2.37
C TRP A 87 -5.77 5.82 3.48
N VAL A 88 -4.84 4.93 3.14
CA VAL A 88 -4.24 3.99 4.09
C VAL A 88 -2.73 4.01 3.96
N TYR A 89 -2.05 4.16 5.08
CA TYR A 89 -0.60 4.01 5.19
C TYR A 89 -0.27 2.59 5.64
N VAL A 90 0.44 1.84 4.80
CA VAL A 90 0.87 0.47 5.11
C VAL A 90 2.37 0.45 5.33
N ALA A 91 2.80 0.11 6.53
CA ALA A 91 4.20 -0.17 6.82
C ALA A 91 4.62 -1.53 6.27
N VAL A 92 5.84 -1.58 5.76
CA VAL A 92 6.54 -2.79 5.32
C VAL A 92 7.89 -2.79 6.03
N ASP A 93 8.02 -3.64 7.04
CA ASP A 93 9.18 -3.66 7.93
C ASP A 93 9.88 -5.03 7.89
N GLY A 94 11.20 -5.02 8.05
CA GLY A 94 12.03 -6.22 8.20
C GLY A 94 13.30 -5.90 8.98
N ASP A 95 14.21 -6.88 9.08
CA ASP A 95 15.41 -6.72 9.91
C ASP A 95 16.31 -5.58 9.40
N GLY A 96 16.39 -4.50 10.18
CA GLY A 96 17.23 -3.34 9.90
C GLY A 96 16.67 -2.35 8.89
N PHE A 97 15.45 -2.55 8.37
CA PHE A 97 14.82 -1.61 7.43
C PHE A 97 13.33 -1.42 7.73
N GLY A 98 12.79 -0.30 7.25
CA GLY A 98 11.36 -0.06 7.29
C GLY A 98 10.96 0.95 6.24
N GLU A 99 9.99 0.61 5.43
CA GLU A 99 9.38 1.47 4.42
C GLU A 99 7.87 1.49 4.56
N ALA A 100 7.21 2.25 3.70
CA ALA A 100 5.78 2.23 3.61
C ALA A 100 5.28 2.41 2.18
N VAL A 101 4.04 2.01 1.99
CA VAL A 101 3.25 2.36 0.80
C VAL A 101 1.95 2.97 1.30
N ALA A 102 1.68 4.21 0.90
CA ALA A 102 0.39 4.83 1.15
C ALA A 102 -0.49 4.73 -0.10
N VAL A 103 -1.76 4.43 0.07
CA VAL A 103 -2.69 4.22 -1.05
C VAL A 103 -4.02 4.92 -0.83
N VAL A 104 -4.56 5.50 -1.90
CA VAL A 104 -5.97 5.91 -1.93
C VAL A 104 -6.81 4.80 -2.55
N ILE A 105 -7.74 4.26 -1.75
CA ILE A 105 -8.67 3.23 -2.16
C ILE A 105 -10.02 3.88 -2.50
N THR A 106 -10.57 3.49 -3.64
CA THR A 106 -11.89 3.90 -4.14
C THR A 106 -13.01 2.99 -3.61
N MET A 107 -14.26 3.44 -3.75
CA MET A 107 -15.45 2.68 -3.30
C MET A 107 -15.60 1.31 -3.98
N ASP A 108 -15.08 1.14 -5.20
CA ASP A 108 -15.02 -0.15 -5.93
C ASP A 108 -13.79 -1.00 -5.57
N ARG A 109 -13.08 -0.63 -4.50
CA ARG A 109 -11.91 -1.35 -3.95
C ARG A 109 -10.72 -1.38 -4.89
N LYS A 110 -10.50 -0.28 -5.59
CA LYS A 110 -9.37 -0.08 -6.48
C LYS A 110 -8.44 1.00 -5.94
N ILE A 111 -7.16 0.90 -6.30
CA ILE A 111 -6.14 1.87 -5.89
C ILE A 111 -5.99 2.89 -7.00
N ARG A 112 -6.30 4.15 -6.71
CA ARG A 112 -6.18 5.25 -7.69
C ARG A 112 -4.92 6.08 -7.53
N GLU A 113 -4.24 5.97 -6.39
CA GLU A 113 -3.04 6.73 -6.06
C GLU A 113 -2.16 5.92 -5.12
N ILE A 114 -0.84 6.00 -5.35
CA ILE A 114 0.19 5.30 -4.57
C ILE A 114 1.28 6.31 -4.24
N GLU A 115 1.65 6.38 -2.97
CA GLU A 115 2.81 7.11 -2.46
C GLU A 115 3.82 6.07 -1.95
N TRP A 116 5.09 6.23 -2.33
CA TRP A 116 6.16 5.27 -2.05
C TRP A 116 7.11 5.81 -1.01
N GLY A 117 7.48 4.95 -0.06
CA GLY A 117 8.42 5.26 1.00
C GLY A 117 7.80 5.98 2.19
N ARG A 118 8.62 6.23 3.20
CA ARG A 118 8.26 7.08 4.35
C ARG A 118 8.41 8.57 3.97
N PRO A 119 7.52 9.47 4.45
CA PRO A 119 7.73 10.92 4.33
C PRO A 119 8.94 11.44 5.11
#